data_AF-A0A7W5LU12-F1
#
_entry.id   AF-A0A7W5LU12-F1
#
_cell.length_a   1.000
_cell.length_b   1.000
_cell.length_c   1.000
_cell.angle_alpha   90.00
_cell.angle_beta   90.00
_cell.angle_gamma   90.00
#
_symmetry.space_group_name_H-M   'P 1'
#
loop_
_entity.id
_entity.type
_entity.pdbx_description
1 polymer ?
#
loop_
_entity_poly.entity_id
_entity_poly.type
_entity_poly.pdbx_seq_one_letter_code
_entity_poly.pdbx_strand_id
1 'polypeptide(L)'
;MTTSARLLLRPGHEVAERFDGTTSLPMGADRSLAVGPGNLAMPSPVNAHDHGYGIRTLDFGAVDDALEVWIPGMRLRPRTDAYLEALVAFARLAQAGVGATMHCHNSLNINRLGDEAAAVIRAAGNVGIRLGLSCPLLDFDPWAYGGGPEKLKPLLSEDDWQALSPSIPAYAPIAEQIAAVEAVAAANSNPTVDVQYGPIGPQWCSNAMLEAIAEASAVNNRRIHMHLLESPRQRQWLDRRFPQGISWRRKARPSPSVSTAPGLTTIRTFGGRCGSYISCMADANWRAGSPRIKFSMLPFISARR
;
A
#
# COMPACT_ATOMS: atom_id res chain seq x y z
N MET A 1 36.22 -16.73 -26.01
CA MET A 1 34.89 -17.36 -25.87
C MET A 1 33.85 -16.27 -25.95
N THR A 2 32.99 -16.27 -26.97
CA THR A 2 31.89 -15.31 -27.08
C THR A 2 30.86 -15.61 -25.98
N THR A 3 30.65 -14.67 -25.05
CA THR A 3 29.71 -14.81 -23.95
C THR A 3 28.27 -14.76 -24.48
N SER A 4 27.61 -15.90 -24.62
CA SER A 4 26.19 -15.95 -25.03
C SER A 4 25.30 -15.15 -24.07
N ALA A 5 24.17 -14.65 -24.59
CA ALA A 5 23.08 -14.11 -23.77
C ALA A 5 22.57 -15.14 -22.74
N ARG A 6 21.99 -14.64 -21.65
CA ARG A 6 21.38 -15.45 -20.59
C ARG A 6 19.93 -15.06 -20.35
N LEU A 7 19.11 -16.04 -19.96
CA LEU A 7 17.72 -15.85 -19.59
C LEU A 7 17.49 -16.39 -18.17
N LEU A 8 16.86 -15.59 -17.30
CA LEU A 8 16.47 -15.97 -15.95
C LEU A 8 14.97 -15.71 -15.78
N LEU A 9 14.13 -16.74 -15.92
CA LEU A 9 12.68 -16.57 -15.90
C LEU A 9 12.09 -16.54 -14.50
N ARG A 10 12.72 -17.22 -13.53
CA ARG A 10 12.28 -17.26 -12.12
C ARG A 10 13.42 -16.87 -11.17
N PRO A 11 13.75 -15.57 -11.08
CA PRO A 11 14.76 -15.08 -10.14
C PRO A 11 14.53 -15.61 -8.71
N GLY A 12 15.60 -16.12 -8.08
CA GLY A 12 15.55 -16.70 -6.73
C GLY A 12 15.10 -18.17 -6.65
N HIS A 13 14.64 -18.77 -7.75
CA HIS A 13 14.18 -20.16 -7.79
C HIS A 13 14.91 -21.05 -8.81
N GLU A 14 15.67 -20.46 -9.74
CA GLU A 14 16.46 -21.17 -10.74
C GLU A 14 17.71 -20.38 -11.13
N VAL A 15 18.60 -21.03 -11.87
CA VAL A 15 19.81 -20.42 -12.44
C VAL A 15 19.52 -19.86 -13.83
N ALA A 16 20.28 -18.85 -14.25
CA ALA A 16 20.13 -18.29 -15.59
C ALA A 16 20.66 -19.27 -16.66
N GLU A 17 19.84 -19.57 -17.66
CA GLU A 17 20.16 -20.48 -18.76
C GLU A 17 20.75 -19.73 -19.95
N ARG A 18 21.45 -20.45 -20.85
CA ARG A 18 21.92 -19.85 -22.10
C ARG A 18 20.72 -19.56 -23.00
N PHE A 19 20.62 -18.34 -23.50
CA PHE A 19 19.60 -17.98 -24.47
C PHE A 19 20.13 -18.25 -25.89
N ASP A 20 19.49 -19.20 -26.57
CA ASP A 20 19.81 -19.62 -27.94
C ASP A 20 18.78 -19.15 -28.98
N GLY A 21 17.82 -18.32 -28.55
CA GLY A 21 16.73 -17.82 -29.39
C GLY A 21 15.55 -18.79 -29.53
N THR A 22 15.64 -20.01 -28.99
CA THR A 22 14.58 -21.03 -29.08
C THR A 22 13.74 -21.14 -27.81
N THR A 23 14.25 -20.66 -26.67
CA THR A 23 13.52 -20.66 -25.40
C THR A 23 12.21 -19.87 -25.50
N SER A 24 11.10 -20.48 -25.13
CA SER A 24 9.81 -19.81 -25.08
C SER A 24 9.82 -18.72 -24.00
N LEU A 25 9.61 -17.47 -24.41
CA LEU A 25 9.41 -16.37 -23.48
C LEU A 25 7.97 -16.37 -22.94
N PRO A 26 7.73 -15.81 -21.74
CA PRO A 26 6.38 -15.61 -21.22
C PRO A 26 5.51 -14.78 -22.17
N MET A 27 4.20 -15.01 -22.10
CA MET A 27 3.22 -14.28 -22.90
C MET A 27 3.36 -12.76 -22.68
N GLY A 28 3.49 -11.99 -23.78
CA GLY A 28 3.69 -10.54 -23.74
C GLY A 28 5.16 -10.08 -23.68
N ALA A 29 6.12 -11.00 -23.62
CA ALA A 29 7.52 -10.66 -23.90
C ALA A 29 7.69 -10.44 -25.41
N ASP A 30 8.18 -9.26 -25.80
CA ASP A 30 8.44 -8.96 -27.19
C ASP A 30 9.59 -9.85 -27.71
N ARG A 31 9.35 -10.57 -28.81
CA ARG A 31 10.39 -11.36 -29.48
C ARG A 31 11.45 -10.47 -30.14
N SER A 32 11.21 -9.16 -30.24
CA SER A 32 12.20 -8.17 -30.68
C SER A 32 13.22 -7.80 -29.60
N LEU A 33 13.17 -8.40 -28.40
CA LEU A 33 14.16 -8.22 -27.35
C LEU A 33 15.56 -8.46 -27.92
N ALA A 34 16.31 -7.38 -28.12
CA ALA A 34 17.69 -7.42 -28.59
C ALA A 34 18.61 -7.91 -27.47
N VAL A 35 18.51 -9.21 -27.14
CA VAL A 35 19.37 -9.85 -26.13
C VAL A 35 20.66 -10.27 -26.81
N GLY A 36 21.70 -9.47 -26.63
CA GLY A 36 23.02 -9.72 -27.20
C GLY A 36 23.94 -10.54 -26.27
N PRO A 37 25.10 -10.97 -26.80
CA PRO A 37 26.19 -11.52 -25.99
C PRO A 37 26.49 -10.69 -24.73
N GLY A 38 26.53 -11.33 -23.57
CA GLY A 38 26.78 -10.66 -22.28
C GLY A 38 25.54 -10.10 -21.57
N ASN A 39 24.38 -10.05 -22.22
CA ASN A 39 23.14 -9.60 -21.58
C ASN A 39 22.52 -10.71 -20.70
N LEU A 40 21.83 -10.30 -19.64
CA LEU A 40 20.91 -11.11 -18.86
C LEU A 40 19.50 -10.56 -19.03
N ALA A 41 18.61 -11.34 -19.63
CA ALA A 41 17.18 -11.05 -19.66
C ALA A 41 16.48 -11.70 -18.46
N MET A 42 15.66 -10.93 -17.75
CA MET A 42 14.88 -11.40 -16.61
C MET A 42 13.56 -10.62 -16.51
N PRO A 43 12.53 -11.14 -15.81
CA PRO A 43 11.34 -10.36 -15.50
C PRO A 43 11.68 -9.06 -14.79
N SER A 44 10.99 -7.98 -15.15
CA SER A 44 11.12 -6.71 -14.45
C SER A 44 10.74 -6.88 -12.97
N PRO A 45 11.54 -6.35 -12.04
CA PRO A 45 11.17 -6.33 -10.64
C PRO A 45 9.87 -5.55 -10.41
N VAL A 46 9.20 -5.87 -9.30
CA VAL A 46 7.98 -5.20 -8.84
C VAL A 46 8.33 -4.41 -7.58
N ASN A 47 8.04 -3.10 -7.58
CA ASN A 47 8.08 -2.32 -6.37
C ASN A 47 6.79 -2.57 -5.58
N ALA A 48 6.86 -3.45 -4.58
CA ALA A 48 5.70 -3.95 -3.87
C ALA A 48 5.05 -2.93 -2.91
N HIS A 49 5.60 -1.72 -2.75
CA HIS A 49 4.94 -0.61 -2.05
C HIS A 49 5.65 0.74 -2.33
N ASP A 50 4.89 1.76 -2.69
CA ASP A 50 5.40 3.10 -3.00
C ASP A 50 4.32 4.12 -2.64
N HIS A 51 4.70 5.37 -2.35
CA HIS A 51 3.73 6.45 -2.10
C HIS A 51 3.55 7.40 -3.29
N GLY A 52 4.30 7.19 -4.36
CA GLY A 52 4.30 7.97 -5.60
C GLY A 52 4.65 9.43 -5.39
N TYR A 53 5.60 9.73 -4.49
CA TYR A 53 6.09 11.09 -4.29
C TYR A 53 7.03 11.49 -5.43
N GLY A 54 6.62 12.49 -6.20
CA GLY A 54 7.44 13.17 -7.21
C GLY A 54 8.46 14.12 -6.57
N ILE A 55 8.11 14.75 -5.44
CA ILE A 55 8.99 15.60 -4.63
C ILE A 55 9.62 14.80 -3.48
N ARG A 56 10.92 15.01 -3.23
CA ARG A 56 11.63 14.31 -2.15
C ARG A 56 11.25 14.92 -0.81
N THR A 57 11.16 14.10 0.24
CA THR A 57 10.79 14.56 1.58
C THR A 57 11.74 15.64 2.12
N LEU A 58 13.03 15.51 1.82
CA LEU A 58 14.06 16.49 2.18
C LEU A 58 13.84 17.86 1.51
N ASP A 59 13.24 17.91 0.32
CA ASP A 59 13.04 19.17 -0.43
C ASP A 59 12.03 20.10 0.27
N PHE A 60 11.19 19.56 1.16
CA PHE A 60 10.25 20.33 1.98
C PHE A 60 10.52 20.20 3.49
N GLY A 61 11.73 19.78 3.88
CA GLY A 61 12.16 19.76 5.27
C GLY A 61 11.68 18.57 6.11
N ALA A 62 11.05 17.55 5.50
CA ALA A 62 10.74 16.30 6.17
C ALA A 62 11.97 15.37 6.15
N VAL A 63 12.82 15.53 7.16
CA VAL A 63 14.02 14.72 7.39
C VAL A 63 13.67 13.30 7.86
N ASP A 64 14.55 12.34 7.55
CA ASP A 64 14.40 10.97 8.00
C ASP A 64 14.44 10.90 9.54
N ASP A 65 13.39 10.34 10.15
CA ASP A 65 13.24 10.19 11.60
C ASP A 65 12.28 9.02 11.91
N ALA A 66 12.10 8.69 13.19
CA ALA A 66 11.09 7.75 13.65
C ALA A 66 9.72 8.08 13.05
N LEU A 67 8.99 7.03 12.64
CA LEU A 67 7.71 7.14 11.94
C LEU A 67 6.74 8.14 12.59
N GLU A 68 6.61 8.09 13.91
CA GLU A 68 5.69 8.94 14.67
C GLU A 68 6.03 10.44 14.61
N VAL A 69 7.31 10.78 14.42
CA VAL A 69 7.81 12.16 14.28
C VAL A 69 7.84 12.59 12.81
N TRP A 70 8.16 11.65 11.92
CA TRP A 70 8.21 11.88 10.48
C TRP A 70 6.83 12.17 9.86
N ILE A 71 5.77 11.48 10.28
CA ILE A 71 4.41 11.65 9.72
C ILE A 71 3.90 13.09 9.84
N PRO A 72 4.01 13.78 11.00
CA PRO A 72 3.71 15.21 11.09
C PRO A 72 4.48 16.06 10.09
N GLY A 73 5.78 15.78 9.87
CA GLY A 73 6.59 16.48 8.88
C GLY A 73 6.06 16.36 7.44
N MET A 74 5.40 15.24 7.11
CA MET A 74 4.76 15.05 5.81
C MET A 74 3.59 16.01 5.55
N ARG A 75 3.08 16.71 6.57
CA ARG A 75 2.07 17.78 6.40
C ARG A 75 2.65 19.05 5.78
N LEU A 76 3.97 19.20 5.77
CA LEU A 76 4.67 20.30 5.10
C LEU A 76 4.77 20.09 3.59
N ARG A 77 4.43 18.90 3.09
CA ARG A 77 4.47 18.59 1.66
C ARG A 77 3.56 19.58 0.90
N PRO A 78 4.08 20.30 -0.11
CA PRO A 78 3.26 21.22 -0.88
C PRO A 78 2.15 20.47 -1.61
N ARG A 79 1.02 21.13 -1.79
CA ARG A 79 -0.05 20.62 -2.66
C ARG A 79 0.42 20.71 -4.10
N THR A 80 0.48 19.58 -4.76
CA THR A 80 0.93 19.44 -6.14
C THR A 80 -0.10 18.70 -6.98
N ASP A 81 0.06 18.78 -8.29
CA ASP A 81 -0.79 18.06 -9.23
C ASP A 81 -0.54 16.54 -9.13
N ALA A 82 -1.60 15.78 -8.90
CA ALA A 82 -1.52 14.34 -8.68
C ALA A 82 -0.99 13.56 -9.91
N TYR A 83 -1.26 14.05 -11.12
CA TYR A 83 -0.72 13.43 -12.34
C TYR A 83 0.79 13.66 -12.43
N LEU A 84 1.27 14.89 -12.19
CA LEU A 84 2.70 15.20 -12.27
C LEU A 84 3.53 14.48 -11.20
N GLU A 85 3.04 14.39 -9.96
CA GLU A 85 3.69 13.63 -8.89
C GLU A 85 3.85 12.16 -9.27
N ALA A 86 2.74 11.54 -9.67
CA ALA A 86 2.72 10.14 -10.08
C ALA A 86 3.58 9.90 -11.33
N LEU A 87 3.52 10.79 -12.32
CA LEU A 87 4.30 10.67 -13.56
C LEU A 87 5.80 10.66 -13.25
N VAL A 88 6.26 11.60 -12.41
CA VAL A 88 7.67 11.68 -12.01
C VAL A 88 8.09 10.45 -11.21
N ALA A 89 7.30 10.03 -10.22
CA ALA A 89 7.61 8.86 -9.40
C ALA A 89 7.66 7.57 -10.25
N PHE A 90 6.65 7.35 -11.07
CA PHE A 90 6.54 6.17 -11.93
C PHE A 90 7.62 6.14 -13.02
N ALA A 91 7.96 7.29 -13.61
CA ALA A 91 9.04 7.37 -14.59
C ALA A 91 10.41 6.99 -13.97
N ARG A 92 10.69 7.42 -12.73
CA ARG A 92 11.90 7.01 -12.00
C ARG A 92 11.92 5.51 -11.75
N LEU A 93 10.80 4.90 -11.39
CA LEU A 93 10.69 3.45 -11.24
C LEU A 93 10.97 2.71 -12.56
N ALA A 94 10.34 3.15 -13.66
CA ALA A 94 10.56 2.57 -14.98
C ALA A 94 12.03 2.69 -15.44
N GLN A 95 12.67 3.84 -15.21
CA GLN A 95 14.10 4.03 -15.49
C GLN A 95 15.01 3.11 -14.66
N ALA A 96 14.58 2.74 -13.45
CA ALA A 96 15.25 1.74 -12.62
C ALA A 96 14.95 0.28 -13.01
N GLY A 97 14.18 0.06 -14.09
CA GLY A 97 13.82 -1.26 -14.59
C GLY A 97 12.59 -1.89 -13.92
N VAL A 98 11.89 -1.17 -13.04
CA VAL A 98 10.68 -1.65 -12.36
C VAL A 98 9.49 -1.63 -13.33
N GLY A 99 8.84 -2.77 -13.50
CA GLY A 99 7.73 -2.94 -14.45
C GLY A 99 6.34 -2.85 -13.82
N ALA A 100 6.25 -2.88 -12.49
CA ALA A 100 5.00 -2.75 -11.76
C ALA A 100 5.23 -2.15 -10.36
N THR A 101 4.25 -1.42 -9.84
CA THR A 101 4.29 -0.89 -8.48
C THR A 101 2.95 -0.94 -7.75
N MET A 102 3.01 -1.06 -6.42
CA MET A 102 1.87 -0.82 -5.53
C MET A 102 1.93 0.63 -5.01
N HIS A 103 1.08 1.50 -5.52
CA HIS A 103 0.97 2.89 -5.10
C HIS A 103 -0.04 3.06 -3.96
N CYS A 104 0.46 3.43 -2.79
CA CYS A 104 -0.28 3.80 -1.59
C CYS A 104 -0.62 5.29 -1.67
N HIS A 105 -1.80 5.56 -2.20
CA HIS A 105 -2.22 6.91 -2.47
C HIS A 105 -2.53 7.65 -1.17
N ASN A 106 -1.92 8.83 -0.97
CA ASN A 106 -2.08 9.64 0.24
C ASN A 106 -3.01 10.84 0.01
N SER A 107 -4.21 10.59 -0.54
CA SER A 107 -5.28 11.58 -0.53
C SER A 107 -5.88 11.68 0.87
N LEU A 108 -6.09 12.91 1.33
CA LEU A 108 -6.83 13.19 2.57
C LEU A 108 -8.15 13.91 2.30
N ASN A 109 -8.52 14.06 1.03
CA ASN A 109 -9.76 14.70 0.63
C ASN A 109 -10.58 13.71 -0.19
N ILE A 110 -11.56 13.07 0.46
CA ILE A 110 -12.36 12.05 -0.19
C ILE A 110 -13.09 12.56 -1.44
N ASN A 111 -13.46 13.84 -1.45
CA ASN A 111 -14.15 14.47 -2.57
C ASN A 111 -13.26 14.61 -3.81
N ARG A 112 -11.94 14.46 -3.64
CA ARG A 112 -10.94 14.54 -4.72
C ARG A 112 -10.38 13.18 -5.10
N LEU A 113 -10.71 12.12 -4.37
CA LEU A 113 -10.15 10.78 -4.60
C LEU A 113 -10.41 10.31 -6.03
N GLY A 114 -11.60 10.55 -6.59
CA GLY A 114 -11.92 10.20 -7.98
C GLY A 114 -11.00 10.87 -8.99
N ASP A 115 -10.87 12.20 -8.90
CA ASP A 115 -10.03 13.02 -9.79
C ASP A 115 -8.55 12.62 -9.66
N GLU A 116 -8.06 12.47 -8.43
CA GLU A 116 -6.67 12.14 -8.13
C GLU A 116 -6.33 10.72 -8.60
N ALA A 117 -7.22 9.75 -8.36
CA ALA A 117 -7.05 8.39 -8.87
C ALA A 117 -7.02 8.36 -10.40
N ALA A 118 -7.94 9.06 -11.08
CA ALA A 118 -7.95 9.15 -12.54
C ALA A 118 -6.64 9.75 -13.09
N ALA A 119 -6.10 10.77 -12.42
CA ALA A 119 -4.81 11.37 -12.73
C ALA A 119 -3.66 10.36 -12.56
N VAL A 120 -3.61 9.62 -11.46
CA VAL A 120 -2.58 8.59 -11.20
C VAL A 120 -2.67 7.44 -12.20
N ILE A 121 -3.88 6.97 -12.54
CA ILE A 121 -4.12 5.91 -13.53
C ILE A 121 -3.62 6.34 -14.91
N ARG A 122 -3.91 7.58 -15.31
CA ARG A 122 -3.36 8.17 -16.54
C ARG A 122 -1.84 8.23 -16.53
N ALA A 123 -1.24 8.63 -15.42
CA ALA A 123 0.22 8.68 -15.30
C ALA A 123 0.85 7.29 -15.49
N ALA A 124 0.31 6.27 -14.82
CA ALA A 124 0.79 4.88 -14.99
C ALA A 124 0.67 4.40 -16.44
N GLY A 125 -0.45 4.69 -17.11
CA GLY A 125 -0.66 4.38 -18.53
C GLY A 125 0.36 5.06 -19.45
N ASN A 126 0.66 6.35 -19.21
CA ASN A 126 1.63 7.10 -20.00
C ASN A 126 3.07 6.62 -19.81
N VAL A 127 3.44 6.20 -18.59
CA VAL A 127 4.77 5.64 -18.32
C VAL A 127 4.87 4.19 -18.83
N GLY A 128 3.76 3.47 -18.88
CA GLY A 128 3.72 2.07 -19.29
C GLY A 128 4.03 1.07 -18.17
N ILE A 129 3.82 1.45 -16.90
CA ILE A 129 3.97 0.53 -15.77
C ILE A 129 2.62 -0.05 -15.33
N ARG A 130 2.64 -1.27 -14.78
CA ARG A 130 1.47 -1.85 -14.11
C ARG A 130 1.32 -1.26 -12.71
N LEU A 131 0.08 -1.05 -12.27
CA LEU A 131 -0.20 -0.35 -11.02
C LEU A 131 -1.18 -1.13 -10.15
N GLY A 132 -0.83 -1.39 -8.90
CA GLY A 132 -1.81 -1.55 -7.83
C GLY A 132 -2.08 -0.19 -7.22
N LEU A 133 -3.33 0.29 -7.23
CA LEU A 133 -3.70 1.59 -6.67
C LEU A 133 -4.46 1.38 -5.35
N SER A 134 -3.76 1.54 -4.23
CA SER A 134 -4.35 1.48 -2.89
C SER A 134 -4.97 2.83 -2.54
N CYS A 135 -6.31 2.87 -2.52
CA CYS A 135 -7.08 4.10 -2.23
C CYS A 135 -7.24 4.30 -0.71
N PRO A 136 -6.91 5.49 -0.18
CA PRO A 136 -6.80 5.71 1.26
C PRO A 136 -8.15 5.67 1.98
N LEU A 137 -8.20 4.94 3.08
CA LEU A 137 -9.34 4.84 3.99
C LEU A 137 -8.87 5.03 5.44
N LEU A 138 -9.51 5.94 6.16
CA LEU A 138 -9.18 6.29 7.55
C LEU A 138 -10.32 7.08 8.21
N ASP A 139 -10.55 6.85 9.49
CA ASP A 139 -11.63 7.49 10.28
C ASP A 139 -11.29 7.68 11.76
N PHE A 140 -10.06 7.39 12.19
CA PHE A 140 -9.75 7.25 13.61
C PHE A 140 -8.39 7.87 14.01
N ASP A 141 -8.32 8.37 15.25
CA ASP A 141 -7.10 8.67 16.03
C ASP A 141 -6.01 9.45 15.26
N PRO A 142 -6.33 10.67 14.78
CA PRO A 142 -5.36 11.53 14.12
C PRO A 142 -4.27 11.98 15.11
N TRP A 143 -3.10 12.36 14.57
CA TRP A 143 -1.93 12.90 15.30
C TRP A 143 -1.16 11.93 16.19
N ALA A 144 -1.82 11.17 17.07
CA ALA A 144 -1.13 10.35 18.07
C ALA A 144 -1.86 9.05 18.37
N TYR A 145 -1.09 8.00 18.66
CA TYR A 145 -1.64 6.69 19.00
C TYR A 145 -2.36 6.68 20.36
N GLY A 146 -3.60 6.19 20.34
CA GLY A 146 -4.42 5.89 21.51
C GLY A 146 -4.82 7.14 22.28
N GLY A 147 -5.49 8.09 21.60
CA GLY A 147 -6.10 9.28 22.21
C GLY A 147 -6.02 10.54 21.34
N GLY A 148 -5.38 10.46 20.18
CA GLY A 148 -5.37 11.49 19.16
C GLY A 148 -4.97 12.89 19.65
N PRO A 149 -5.61 13.96 19.14
CA PRO A 149 -5.29 15.34 19.50
C PRO A 149 -5.47 15.63 20.99
N GLU A 150 -6.51 15.10 21.62
CA GLU A 150 -6.81 15.34 23.04
C GLU A 150 -5.71 14.83 23.97
N LYS A 151 -4.99 13.78 23.57
CA LYS A 151 -3.83 13.27 24.32
C LYS A 151 -2.62 14.20 24.23
N LEU A 152 -2.49 14.94 23.13
CA LEU A 152 -1.41 15.90 22.93
C LEU A 152 -1.71 17.27 23.54
N LYS A 153 -2.99 17.64 23.62
CA LYS A 153 -3.43 18.95 24.14
C LYS A 153 -2.75 19.38 25.45
N PRO A 154 -2.59 18.53 26.48
CA PRO A 154 -1.94 18.93 27.73
C PRO A 154 -0.43 19.19 27.62
N LEU A 155 0.18 18.79 26.49
CA LEU A 155 1.62 18.97 26.21
C LEU A 155 1.89 20.21 25.34
N LEU A 156 0.84 20.89 24.89
CA LEU A 156 0.92 22.05 23.99
C LEU A 156 0.62 23.33 24.78
N SER A 157 1.22 24.44 24.36
CA SER A 157 0.76 25.75 24.79
C SER A 157 -0.64 26.04 24.21
N GLU A 158 -1.36 26.99 24.79
CA GLU A 158 -2.66 27.40 24.24
C GLU A 158 -2.50 27.94 22.81
N ASP A 159 -1.45 28.73 22.55
CA ASP A 159 -1.15 29.28 21.22
C ASP A 159 -0.90 28.16 20.20
N ASP A 160 -0.11 27.14 20.57
CA ASP A 160 0.14 25.98 19.69
C ASP A 160 -1.14 25.18 19.45
N TRP A 161 -1.97 24.99 20.47
CA TRP A 161 -3.24 24.28 20.34
C TRP A 161 -4.21 25.02 19.40
N GLN A 162 -4.34 26.34 19.54
CA GLN A 162 -5.16 27.15 18.65
C GLN A 162 -4.64 27.13 17.21
N ALA A 163 -3.32 27.11 17.02
CA ALA A 163 -2.71 27.01 15.69
C ALA A 163 -2.92 25.62 15.05
N LEU A 164 -2.84 24.55 15.84
CA LEU A 164 -2.83 23.18 15.31
C LEU A 164 -4.21 22.54 15.23
N SER A 165 -5.13 22.81 16.16
CA SER A 165 -6.44 22.16 16.23
C SER A 165 -7.30 22.27 14.96
N PRO A 166 -7.22 23.34 14.14
CA PRO A 166 -7.91 23.37 12.84
C PRO A 166 -7.41 22.32 11.83
N SER A 167 -6.21 21.75 12.06
CA SER A 167 -5.64 20.69 11.21
C SER A 167 -6.13 19.28 11.58
N ILE A 168 -6.95 19.14 12.63
CA ILE A 168 -7.61 17.87 12.96
C ILE A 168 -8.53 17.50 11.79
N PRO A 169 -8.34 16.32 11.16
CA PRO A 169 -9.12 15.94 10.00
C PRO A 169 -10.58 15.67 10.37
N ALA A 170 -11.49 16.21 9.56
CA ALA A 170 -12.88 15.79 9.53
C ALA A 170 -13.03 14.63 8.53
N TYR A 171 -13.05 13.41 9.04
CA TYR A 171 -13.19 12.22 8.20
C TYR A 171 -14.62 12.08 7.68
N ALA A 172 -14.75 11.74 6.40
CA ALA A 172 -16.05 11.41 5.82
C ALA A 172 -16.61 10.10 6.41
N PRO A 173 -17.93 9.91 6.38
CA PRO A 173 -18.55 8.65 6.79
C PRO A 173 -17.94 7.43 6.08
N ILE A 174 -17.79 6.31 6.81
CA ILE A 174 -17.20 5.06 6.29
C ILE A 174 -17.83 4.63 4.95
N ALA A 175 -19.17 4.71 4.86
CA ALA A 175 -19.90 4.32 3.66
C ALA A 175 -19.54 5.19 2.45
N GLU A 176 -19.37 6.50 2.64
CA GLU A 176 -18.95 7.43 1.58
C GLU A 176 -17.51 7.15 1.14
N GLN A 177 -16.62 6.85 2.08
CA GLN A 177 -15.24 6.51 1.75
C GLN A 177 -15.15 5.24 0.91
N ILE A 178 -15.88 4.17 1.30
CA ILE A 178 -15.92 2.91 0.53
C ILE A 178 -16.56 3.15 -0.85
N ALA A 179 -17.67 3.90 -0.91
CA ALA A 179 -18.33 4.22 -2.17
C ALA A 179 -17.42 4.99 -3.13
N ALA A 180 -16.56 5.88 -2.63
CA ALA A 180 -15.58 6.58 -3.45
C ALA A 180 -14.54 5.62 -4.06
N VAL A 181 -14.07 4.62 -3.32
CA VAL A 181 -13.17 3.58 -3.86
C VAL A 181 -13.88 2.73 -4.92
N GLU A 182 -15.15 2.37 -4.69
CA GLU A 182 -15.94 1.66 -5.72
C GLU A 182 -16.13 2.48 -6.98
N ALA A 183 -16.38 3.79 -6.85
CA ALA A 183 -16.50 4.68 -8.00
C ALA A 183 -15.19 4.74 -8.81
N VAL A 184 -14.03 4.83 -8.14
CA VAL A 184 -12.71 4.75 -8.80
C VAL A 184 -12.54 3.42 -9.52
N ALA A 185 -12.88 2.30 -8.87
CA ALA A 185 -12.75 0.98 -9.45
C ALA A 185 -13.67 0.80 -10.68
N ALA A 186 -14.91 1.30 -10.60
CA ALA A 186 -15.88 1.24 -11.69
C ALA A 186 -15.50 2.12 -12.89
N ALA A 187 -14.87 3.27 -12.64
CA ALA A 187 -14.41 4.19 -13.68
C ALA A 187 -13.08 3.76 -14.33
N ASN A 188 -12.31 2.86 -13.70
CA ASN A 188 -11.05 2.39 -14.25
C ASN A 188 -11.26 1.51 -15.50
N SER A 189 -10.79 1.99 -16.65
CA SER A 189 -10.77 1.25 -17.91
C SER A 189 -9.38 0.70 -18.28
N ASN A 190 -8.34 0.97 -17.48
CA ASN A 190 -6.99 0.51 -17.76
C ASN A 190 -6.78 -0.92 -17.21
N PRO A 191 -6.59 -1.93 -18.09
CA PRO A 191 -6.44 -3.33 -17.66
C PRO A 191 -5.12 -3.62 -16.93
N THR A 192 -4.17 -2.68 -16.94
CA THR A 192 -2.90 -2.78 -16.24
C THR A 192 -2.94 -2.17 -14.83
N VAL A 193 -4.10 -1.66 -14.42
CA VAL A 193 -4.33 -1.10 -13.08
C VAL A 193 -5.31 -1.97 -12.28
N ASP A 194 -4.93 -2.30 -11.05
CA ASP A 194 -5.74 -2.97 -10.05
C ASP A 194 -6.05 -2.00 -8.89
N VAL A 195 -7.31 -1.56 -8.77
CA VAL A 195 -7.76 -0.65 -7.70
C VAL A 195 -8.03 -1.46 -6.43
N GLN A 196 -7.51 -1.00 -5.29
CA GLN A 196 -7.53 -1.71 -4.01
C GLN A 196 -8.02 -0.82 -2.86
N TYR A 197 -8.54 -1.45 -1.80
CA TYR A 197 -8.82 -0.76 -0.55
C TYR A 197 -7.54 -0.52 0.24
N GLY A 198 -7.31 0.72 0.66
CA GLY A 198 -6.10 1.13 1.37
C GLY A 198 -6.40 1.67 2.76
N PRO A 199 -6.75 0.83 3.75
CA PRO A 199 -6.69 1.30 5.13
C PRO A 199 -5.26 1.77 5.38
N ILE A 200 -5.09 3.05 5.73
CA ILE A 200 -3.74 3.63 5.80
C ILE A 200 -2.92 2.91 6.88
N GLY A 201 -3.55 2.56 7.99
CA GLY A 201 -2.96 1.70 9.00
C GLY A 201 -3.98 1.40 10.10
N PRO A 202 -3.79 0.34 10.88
CA PRO A 202 -4.72 -0.04 11.95
C PRO A 202 -4.89 1.04 13.03
N GLN A 203 -3.90 1.93 13.18
CA GLN A 203 -3.96 3.11 14.03
C GLN A 203 -4.92 4.20 13.56
N TRP A 204 -5.18 4.30 12.25
CA TRP A 204 -6.01 5.35 11.68
C TRP A 204 -7.39 4.86 11.25
N CYS A 205 -7.69 3.60 11.53
CA CYS A 205 -8.98 2.99 11.26
C CYS A 205 -9.64 2.53 12.57
N SER A 206 -10.89 2.90 12.75
CA SER A 206 -11.77 2.34 13.75
C SER A 206 -12.01 0.86 13.45
N ASN A 207 -12.48 0.10 14.45
CA ASN A 207 -12.88 -1.29 14.21
C ASN A 207 -14.01 -1.37 13.17
N ALA A 208 -14.92 -0.39 13.16
CA ALA A 208 -16.02 -0.33 12.20
C ALA A 208 -15.50 -0.13 10.76
N MET A 209 -14.51 0.74 10.56
CA MET A 209 -13.87 0.93 9.26
C MET A 209 -13.17 -0.36 8.79
N LEU A 210 -12.39 -1.01 9.67
CA LEU A 210 -11.71 -2.27 9.32
C LEU A 210 -12.71 -3.39 8.99
N GLU A 211 -13.81 -3.52 9.74
CA GLU A 211 -14.88 -4.48 9.45
C GLU A 211 -15.55 -4.19 8.10
N ALA A 212 -15.87 -2.92 7.83
CA ALA A 212 -16.52 -2.52 6.58
C ALA A 212 -15.63 -2.75 5.34
N ILE A 213 -14.33 -2.49 5.45
CA ILE A 213 -13.36 -2.79 4.39
C ILE A 213 -13.29 -4.29 4.12
N ALA A 214 -13.26 -5.12 5.18
CA ALA A 214 -13.22 -6.57 5.01
C ALA A 214 -14.49 -7.11 4.34
N GLU A 215 -15.66 -6.58 4.69
CA GLU A 215 -16.93 -6.91 4.04
C GLU A 215 -16.94 -6.49 2.57
N ALA A 216 -16.55 -5.25 2.27
CA ALA A 216 -16.48 -4.73 0.91
C ALA A 216 -15.47 -5.49 0.03
N SER A 217 -14.31 -5.86 0.60
CA SER A 217 -13.31 -6.74 -0.04
C SER A 217 -13.90 -8.10 -0.41
N ALA A 218 -14.64 -8.74 0.50
CA ALA A 218 -15.25 -10.03 0.25
C ALA A 218 -16.37 -9.96 -0.81
N VAL A 219 -17.20 -8.92 -0.77
CA VAL A 219 -18.31 -8.73 -1.73
C VAL A 219 -17.78 -8.49 -3.14
N ASN A 220 -16.76 -7.64 -3.28
CA ASN A 220 -16.27 -7.20 -4.57
C ASN A 220 -15.04 -7.98 -5.07
N ASN A 221 -14.55 -8.95 -4.30
CA ASN A 221 -13.30 -9.68 -4.56
C ASN A 221 -12.10 -8.74 -4.79
N ARG A 222 -12.07 -7.62 -4.05
CA ARG A 222 -11.06 -6.57 -4.20
C ARG A 222 -10.02 -6.67 -3.10
N ARG A 223 -8.76 -6.49 -3.49
CA ARG A 223 -7.62 -6.60 -2.58
C ARG A 223 -7.59 -5.44 -1.58
N ILE A 224 -6.95 -5.70 -0.47
CA ILE A 224 -6.62 -4.71 0.56
C ILE A 224 -5.10 -4.57 0.59
N HIS A 225 -4.59 -3.36 0.77
CA HIS A 225 -3.16 -3.12 1.02
C HIS A 225 -3.00 -2.12 2.16
N MET A 226 -2.31 -2.53 3.22
CA MET A 226 -2.24 -1.80 4.49
C MET A 226 -0.83 -1.75 5.05
N HIS A 227 -0.47 -0.64 5.70
CA HIS A 227 0.73 -0.59 6.54
C HIS A 227 0.53 -1.34 7.86
N LEU A 228 1.52 -2.13 8.27
CA LEU A 228 1.39 -2.95 9.47
C LEU A 228 2.76 -3.20 10.12
N LEU A 229 2.89 -2.95 11.42
CA LEU A 229 4.12 -3.20 12.19
C LEU A 229 5.36 -2.45 11.64
N GLU A 230 5.17 -1.20 11.24
CA GLU A 230 6.22 -0.32 10.71
C GLU A 230 7.22 0.19 11.76
N SER A 231 6.79 0.30 13.02
CA SER A 231 7.62 0.82 14.10
C SER A 231 7.45 0.01 15.40
N PRO A 232 8.45 0.01 16.29
CA PRO A 232 8.31 -0.57 17.63
C PRO A 232 7.16 0.05 18.44
N ARG A 233 6.90 1.36 18.27
CA ARG A 233 5.82 2.06 18.97
C ARG A 233 4.45 1.63 18.45
N GLN A 234 4.30 1.48 17.14
CA GLN A 234 3.09 0.94 16.52
C GLN A 234 2.86 -0.49 16.99
N ARG A 235 3.91 -1.34 17.06
CA ARG A 235 3.81 -2.69 17.62
C ARG A 235 3.27 -2.70 19.05
N GLN A 236 3.87 -1.91 19.94
CA GLN A 236 3.43 -1.84 21.34
C GLN A 236 1.97 -1.35 21.45
N TRP A 237 1.58 -0.39 20.62
CA TRP A 237 0.20 0.08 20.58
C TRP A 237 -0.75 -1.01 20.06
N LEU A 238 -0.35 -1.74 19.01
CA LEU A 238 -1.12 -2.84 18.45
C LEU A 238 -1.34 -3.97 19.45
N ASP A 239 -0.31 -4.39 20.18
CA ASP A 239 -0.43 -5.44 21.21
C ASP A 239 -1.41 -5.03 22.33
N ARG A 240 -1.51 -3.73 22.64
CA ARG A 240 -2.49 -3.22 23.61
C ARG A 240 -3.91 -3.15 23.03
N ARG A 241 -4.08 -2.61 21.82
CA ARG A 241 -5.40 -2.44 21.18
C ARG A 241 -6.00 -3.78 20.77
N PHE A 242 -5.16 -4.65 20.24
CA PHE A 242 -5.53 -5.96 19.72
C PHE A 242 -4.70 -7.01 20.45
N PRO A 243 -5.02 -7.32 21.72
CA PRO A 243 -4.26 -8.30 22.49
C PRO A 243 -4.26 -9.65 21.78
N GLN A 244 -5.36 -10.01 21.12
CA GLN A 244 -5.47 -11.22 20.31
C GLN A 244 -4.91 -11.06 18.89
N GLY A 245 -4.12 -10.03 18.59
CA GLY A 245 -3.70 -9.71 17.23
C GLY A 245 -4.83 -9.15 16.37
N ILE A 246 -4.47 -8.54 15.24
CA ILE A 246 -5.46 -8.07 14.27
C ILE A 246 -6.09 -9.30 13.62
N SER A 247 -7.42 -9.39 13.65
CA SER A 247 -8.17 -10.44 12.97
C SER A 247 -9.26 -9.80 12.13
N TRP A 248 -9.25 -10.05 10.82
CA TRP A 248 -10.35 -9.67 9.94
C TRP A 248 -11.47 -10.70 10.12
N ARG A 249 -12.50 -10.37 10.91
CA ARG A 249 -13.65 -11.27 11.14
C ARG A 249 -14.84 -10.86 10.28
N ARG A 250 -15.50 -11.86 9.69
CA ARG A 250 -16.92 -11.74 9.31
C ARG A 250 -17.76 -11.79 10.59
N LYS A 251 -18.61 -10.80 10.87
CA LYS A 251 -19.74 -11.01 11.78
C LYS A 251 -20.74 -11.90 11.04
N ALA A 252 -20.71 -13.21 11.29
CA ALA A 252 -21.78 -14.08 10.83
C ALA A 252 -23.06 -13.72 11.60
N ARG A 253 -24.06 -13.17 10.90
CA ARG A 253 -25.45 -13.17 11.42
C ARG A 253 -25.87 -14.64 11.57
N PRO A 254 -26.43 -15.08 12.72
CA PRO A 254 -26.89 -16.44 12.86
C PRO A 254 -28.18 -16.65 12.05
N SER A 255 -28.13 -17.49 11.02
CA SER A 255 -29.30 -18.14 10.43
C SER A 255 -29.47 -19.54 11.08
N PRO A 256 -30.68 -20.00 11.42
CA PRO A 256 -30.90 -21.20 12.23
C PRO A 256 -30.79 -22.52 11.45
N SER A 257 -29.91 -22.61 10.46
CA SER A 257 -29.59 -23.86 9.78
C SER A 257 -28.26 -23.68 9.04
N VAL A 258 -27.19 -24.26 9.58
CA VAL A 258 -25.91 -24.65 8.96
C VAL A 258 -24.85 -24.59 10.06
N SER A 259 -24.26 -25.74 10.38
CA SER A 259 -23.11 -25.82 11.29
C SER A 259 -21.91 -25.14 10.63
N THR A 260 -21.41 -24.08 11.25
CA THR A 260 -20.21 -23.37 10.78
C THR A 260 -19.06 -23.61 11.75
N ALA A 261 -17.96 -24.18 11.24
CA ALA A 261 -16.66 -24.09 11.90
C ALA A 261 -16.15 -22.63 11.80
N PRO A 262 -15.81 -21.97 12.93
CA PRO A 262 -15.30 -20.60 12.90
C PRO A 262 -13.81 -20.59 12.51
N GLY A 263 -13.50 -20.11 11.31
CA GLY A 263 -12.12 -19.79 10.91
C GLY A 263 -11.67 -18.47 11.53
N LEU A 264 -10.99 -18.52 12.69
CA LEU A 264 -10.16 -17.40 13.16
C LEU A 264 -8.88 -17.34 12.33
N THR A 265 -8.56 -16.18 11.73
CA THR A 265 -7.16 -15.84 11.43
C THR A 265 -6.74 -14.73 12.37
N THR A 266 -5.95 -15.12 13.36
CA THR A 266 -5.37 -14.27 14.40
C THR A 266 -3.96 -13.92 13.94
N ILE A 267 -3.64 -12.64 13.66
CA ILE A 267 -2.26 -12.20 13.39
C ILE A 267 -1.48 -12.14 14.71
N ARG A 268 -1.32 -13.29 15.37
CA ARG A 268 -0.36 -13.50 16.47
C ARG A 268 0.85 -14.32 16.01
N THR A 269 0.68 -15.10 14.95
CA THR A 269 1.73 -15.87 14.28
C THR A 269 1.57 -15.69 12.78
N PHE A 270 2.64 -15.28 12.09
CA PHE A 270 2.69 -15.28 10.62
C PHE A 270 2.73 -16.75 10.15
N GLY A 271 1.56 -17.40 10.11
CA GLY A 271 1.44 -18.83 9.89
C GLY A 271 0.13 -19.21 9.19
N GLY A 272 0.24 -19.41 7.89
CA GLY A 272 -0.60 -20.21 6.99
C GLY A 272 -2.06 -20.45 7.38
N ARG A 273 -2.98 -19.70 6.76
CA ARG A 273 -4.31 -20.18 6.38
C ARG A 273 -5.06 -19.26 5.40
N CYS A 274 -4.68 -17.98 5.32
CA CYS A 274 -5.09 -17.06 4.25
C CYS A 274 -3.84 -16.62 3.46
N GLY A 275 -3.92 -16.57 2.12
CA GLY A 275 -2.81 -16.04 1.31
C GLY A 275 -2.57 -14.58 1.71
N SER A 276 -1.41 -14.25 2.22
CA SER A 276 -1.05 -12.87 2.52
C SER A 276 0.38 -12.63 2.08
N TYR A 277 0.60 -11.54 1.36
CA TYR A 277 1.94 -11.13 0.94
C TYR A 277 2.46 -10.04 1.86
N ILE A 278 3.76 -10.10 2.09
CA ILE A 278 4.51 -9.13 2.87
C ILE A 278 5.45 -8.41 1.90
N SER A 279 5.39 -7.08 1.91
CA SER A 279 6.43 -6.25 1.30
C SER A 279 7.39 -5.76 2.37
N CYS A 280 8.70 -5.88 2.08
CA CYS A 280 9.79 -5.45 2.95
C CYS A 280 10.43 -4.19 2.38
N MET A 281 10.46 -3.11 3.18
CA MET A 281 11.03 -1.81 2.77
C MET A 281 12.36 -1.49 3.46
N ALA A 282 13.42 -2.22 3.11
CA ALA A 282 14.72 -2.15 3.80
C ALA A 282 15.27 -0.72 3.98
N ASP A 283 15.28 0.12 2.94
CA ASP A 283 15.76 1.50 3.02
C ASP A 283 14.89 2.35 3.96
N ALA A 284 13.57 2.29 3.81
CA ALA A 284 12.65 3.02 4.67
C ALA A 284 12.70 2.54 6.14
N ASN A 285 13.03 1.27 6.39
CA ASN A 285 13.21 0.74 7.76
C ASN A 285 14.42 1.38 8.44
N TRP A 286 15.53 1.44 7.70
CA TRP A 286 16.77 2.01 8.16
C TRP A 286 16.59 3.49 8.52
N ARG A 287 15.99 4.26 7.60
CA ARG A 287 15.71 5.69 7.79
C ARG A 287 14.77 5.97 8.95
N ALA A 288 13.74 5.13 9.13
CA ALA A 288 12.78 5.28 10.22
C ALA A 288 13.28 4.79 11.60
N GLY A 289 14.57 4.41 11.70
CA GLY A 289 15.14 3.87 12.93
C GLY A 289 14.42 2.60 13.40
N SER A 290 13.80 1.84 12.50
CA SER A 290 13.13 0.60 12.84
C SER A 290 14.13 -0.56 12.72
N PRO A 291 14.60 -1.15 13.84
CA PRO A 291 15.55 -2.25 13.81
C PRO A 291 14.93 -3.55 13.26
N ARG A 292 13.64 -3.54 12.90
CA ARG A 292 12.91 -4.65 12.31
C ARG A 292 12.06 -4.16 11.13
N ILE A 293 11.92 -5.06 10.17
CA ILE A 293 11.37 -4.85 8.82
C ILE A 293 9.99 -4.13 8.86
N LYS A 294 9.78 -3.06 8.09
CA LYS A 294 8.43 -2.55 7.76
C LYS A 294 7.73 -3.63 6.96
N PHE A 295 6.54 -3.98 7.40
CA PHE A 295 5.63 -4.85 6.65
C PHE A 295 4.52 -3.98 6.06
N SER A 296 4.29 -4.08 4.75
CA SER A 296 2.93 -3.83 4.24
C SER A 296 2.31 -5.17 3.87
N MET A 297 1.05 -5.34 4.24
CA MET A 297 0.31 -6.59 4.09
C MET A 297 -0.70 -6.44 2.96
N LEU A 298 -0.64 -7.35 1.99
CA LEU A 298 -1.78 -7.67 1.12
C LEU A 298 -2.51 -8.88 1.72
N PRO A 299 -3.57 -8.72 2.52
CA PRO A 299 -4.43 -9.86 2.83
C PRO A 299 -5.24 -10.23 1.59
N PHE A 300 -5.10 -11.47 1.12
CA PHE A 300 -5.96 -12.07 0.11
C PHE A 300 -7.03 -12.89 0.84
N ILE A 301 -8.23 -12.32 1.02
CA ILE A 301 -9.40 -13.08 1.44
C ILE A 301 -10.00 -13.71 0.18
N SER A 302 -9.45 -14.83 -0.26
CA SER A 302 -10.08 -15.66 -1.29
C SER A 302 -11.28 -16.35 -0.68
N ALA A 303 -12.48 -16.00 -1.11
CA ALA A 303 -13.58 -16.96 -1.09
C ALA A 303 -13.26 -18.02 -2.16
N ARG A 304 -12.44 -19.02 -1.83
CA ARG A 304 -12.46 -20.26 -2.61
C ARG A 304 -13.86 -20.84 -2.45
N ARG A 305 -14.60 -20.91 -3.55
CA ARG A 305 -15.75 -21.82 -3.70
C ARG A 305 -15.26 -23.26 -3.56
#